data_AF-A0A929ICC9-F1
#
_entry.id   AF-A0A929ICC9-F1
#
_cell.length_a   1.000
_cell.length_b   1.000
_cell.length_c   1.000
_cell.angle_alpha   90.00
_cell.angle_beta   90.00
_cell.angle_gamma   90.00
#
_symmetry.space_group_name_H-M   'P 1'
#
loop_
_entity.id
_entity.type
_entity.pdbx_description
1 polymer ?
#
loop_
_entity_poly.entity_id
_entity_poly.type
_entity_poly.pdbx_seq_one_letter_code
_entity_poly.pdbx_strand_id
1 'polypeptide(L)'
;MSNKISVSSRLAISAAVATALLSGYGGRKAYAGVCGPASPSVCTGPATAGDVTQAPTPAATNLTVTTDPLFGITTAAGSAIELLNAVTDTGITFVDDNSSIISGDWSGLSVHNSGTGATSITTSGAVTGIREIGISVENRSEATDLSVTAAGDVTGVHSGIYTRNEGTGTTTVTTTGTAFATDNFGISARSIGTATDIIINAQGDTTGGLVGVIARNEGTGGTSITTTGLAAGVSDYGIFARNIGTATDIIINAQGDATGGGVGVGARN
;
A
#
# COMPACT_ATOMS: atom_id res chain seq x y z
N MET A 1 -13.31 43.71 56.60
CA MET A 1 -13.68 42.73 55.56
C MET A 1 -13.22 43.35 54.25
N SER A 2 -12.18 42.91 53.55
CA SER A 2 -11.85 41.55 53.13
C SER A 2 -10.32 41.41 53.01
N ASN A 3 -9.80 40.27 53.48
CA ASN A 3 -8.38 39.94 53.54
C ASN A 3 -8.04 39.12 52.29
N LYS A 4 -7.07 39.54 51.46
CA LYS A 4 -6.51 38.70 50.39
C LYS A 4 -5.00 38.60 50.53
N ILE A 5 -4.59 37.48 51.10
CA ILE A 5 -3.24 36.92 51.06
C ILE A 5 -2.93 36.55 49.60
N SER A 6 -1.74 36.89 49.10
CA SER A 6 -1.15 36.23 47.94
C SER A 6 0.35 36.04 48.18
N VAL A 7 0.73 34.78 48.16
CA VAL A 7 2.04 34.22 48.53
C VAL A 7 3.00 34.36 47.35
N SER A 8 4.26 34.62 47.68
CA SER A 8 5.41 34.68 46.77
C SER A 8 5.77 33.30 46.23
N SER A 9 6.04 33.17 44.94
CA SER A 9 6.79 32.03 44.40
C SER A 9 7.72 32.50 43.28
N ARG A 10 9.01 32.60 43.62
CA ARG A 10 10.13 32.76 42.68
C ARG A 10 10.32 31.44 41.93
N LEU A 11 10.35 31.46 40.60
CA LEU A 11 10.95 30.39 39.80
C LEU A 11 12.06 30.98 38.95
N ALA A 12 13.29 30.54 39.22
CA ALA A 12 14.48 30.84 38.43
C ALA A 12 14.49 29.96 37.18
N ILE A 13 14.53 30.56 35.99
CA ILE A 13 14.77 29.84 34.73
C ILE A 13 16.28 29.81 34.53
N SER A 14 16.88 28.65 34.81
CA SER A 14 18.29 28.39 34.49
C SER A 14 18.38 27.87 33.05
N ALA A 15 19.30 28.48 32.29
CA ALA A 15 19.64 28.13 30.92
C ALA A 15 20.33 26.75 30.84
N ALA A 16 20.03 26.00 29.79
CA ALA A 16 20.90 24.94 29.30
C ALA A 16 21.02 25.09 27.77
N VAL A 17 22.17 25.64 27.35
CA VAL A 17 22.62 25.62 25.95
C VAL A 17 23.21 24.23 25.71
N ALA A 18 22.58 23.44 24.85
CA ALA A 18 23.14 22.19 24.36
C ALA A 18 23.79 22.44 23.00
N THR A 19 25.07 22.80 23.02
CA THR A 19 25.96 22.73 21.85
C THR A 19 26.29 21.27 21.59
N ALA A 20 25.64 20.66 20.60
CA ALA A 20 26.04 19.34 20.10
C ALA A 20 27.18 19.51 19.09
N LEU A 21 28.30 18.86 19.39
CA LEU A 21 29.52 18.81 18.59
C LEU A 21 29.26 18.19 17.20
N LEU A 22 29.47 18.99 16.15
CA LEU A 22 29.73 18.51 14.80
C LEU A 22 31.19 18.04 14.72
N SER A 23 31.44 16.75 14.97
CA SER A 23 32.72 16.14 14.60
C SER A 23 32.56 14.63 14.40
N GLY A 24 32.44 14.21 13.14
CA GLY A 24 32.47 12.79 12.79
C GLY A 24 31.74 12.34 11.52
N TYR A 25 31.36 13.21 10.58
CA TYR A 25 30.84 12.77 9.28
C TYR A 25 31.97 12.60 8.26
N GLY A 26 32.81 11.60 8.49
CA GLY A 26 33.69 11.07 7.46
C GLY A 26 32.85 10.36 6.40
N GLY A 27 32.72 10.98 5.22
CA GLY A 27 32.39 10.38 3.92
C GLY A 27 31.58 9.08 3.91
N ARG A 28 30.42 9.02 4.55
CA ARG A 28 29.45 7.97 4.25
C ARG A 28 28.98 8.25 2.82
N LYS A 29 29.44 7.46 1.86
CA LYS A 29 28.74 7.35 0.58
C LYS A 29 27.28 7.07 0.95
N ALA A 30 26.39 8.00 0.66
CA ALA A 30 24.97 7.72 0.74
C ALA A 30 24.73 6.66 -0.32
N TYR A 31 24.56 5.41 0.10
CA TYR A 31 24.18 4.35 -0.82
C TYR A 31 22.76 4.68 -1.27
N ALA A 32 22.58 4.81 -2.58
CA ALA A 32 21.27 4.87 -3.22
C ALA A 32 20.39 3.73 -2.72
N GLY A 33 19.07 3.91 -2.78
CA GLY A 33 18.12 2.85 -2.46
C GLY A 33 18.41 1.61 -3.31
N VAL A 34 18.87 0.53 -2.69
CA VAL A 34 19.29 -0.69 -3.37
C VAL A 34 18.81 -1.93 -2.64
N CYS A 35 18.30 -2.90 -3.39
CA CYS A 35 17.92 -4.20 -2.88
C CYS A 35 18.97 -5.26 -3.25
N GLY A 36 19.14 -6.26 -2.38
CA GLY A 36 19.92 -7.45 -2.71
C GLY A 36 19.42 -8.12 -3.99
N PRO A 37 20.29 -8.71 -4.82
CA PRO A 37 19.90 -9.17 -6.16
C PRO A 37 19.04 -10.44 -6.16
N ALA A 38 19.03 -11.22 -5.07
CA ALA A 38 18.35 -12.50 -4.99
C ALA A 38 17.61 -12.67 -3.65
N SER A 39 16.61 -13.55 -3.62
CA SER A 39 15.84 -13.90 -2.43
C SER A 39 16.66 -14.71 -1.39
N PRO A 40 16.54 -14.43 -0.07
CA PRO A 40 15.90 -13.26 0.51
C PRO A 40 16.69 -11.97 0.22
N SER A 41 15.99 -10.93 -0.22
CA SER A 41 16.56 -9.63 -0.53
C SER A 41 16.29 -8.63 0.59
N VAL A 42 17.31 -7.84 0.94
CA VAL A 42 17.18 -6.72 1.87
C VAL A 42 17.46 -5.43 1.10
N CYS A 43 16.54 -4.47 1.20
CA CYS A 43 16.64 -3.14 0.62
C CYS A 43 17.21 -2.16 1.64
N THR A 44 18.26 -1.44 1.27
CA THR A 44 19.05 -0.59 2.17
C THR A 44 19.40 0.74 1.51
N GLY A 45 19.79 1.71 2.33
CA GLY A 45 20.25 3.02 1.86
C GLY A 45 19.11 4.02 1.62
N PRO A 46 19.35 5.32 1.86
CA PRO A 46 18.33 6.35 1.67
C PRO A 46 18.02 6.58 0.18
N ALA A 47 16.84 7.16 -0.06
CA ALA A 47 16.44 7.60 -1.41
C ALA A 47 17.41 8.66 -1.96
N THR A 48 17.72 8.57 -3.24
CA THR A 48 18.53 9.55 -3.97
C THR A 48 17.97 9.80 -5.37
N ALA A 49 18.30 10.95 -5.97
CA ALA A 49 17.89 11.26 -7.35
C ALA A 49 18.51 10.33 -8.41
N GLY A 50 19.48 9.50 -8.02
CA GLY A 50 20.14 8.52 -8.90
C GLY A 50 19.60 7.11 -8.74
N ASP A 51 18.54 6.89 -7.95
CA ASP A 51 17.99 5.56 -7.77
C ASP A 51 17.38 5.04 -9.07
N VAL A 52 17.53 3.73 -9.28
CA VAL A 52 16.97 2.99 -10.41
C VAL A 52 16.06 1.89 -9.89
N THR A 53 15.18 1.39 -10.75
CA THR A 53 14.27 0.30 -10.41
C THR A 53 15.01 -0.89 -9.80
N GLN A 54 14.52 -1.37 -8.65
CA GLN A 54 15.05 -2.55 -7.99
C GLN A 54 14.18 -3.75 -8.36
N ALA A 55 14.81 -4.83 -8.85
CA ALA A 55 14.12 -6.04 -9.26
C ALA A 55 14.83 -7.31 -8.75
N PRO A 56 14.76 -7.62 -7.43
CA PRO A 56 15.31 -8.85 -6.88
C PRO A 56 14.62 -10.08 -7.48
N THR A 57 15.40 -11.14 -7.74
CA THR A 57 14.87 -12.37 -8.35
C THR A 57 14.76 -13.53 -7.34
N PRO A 58 13.74 -14.40 -7.48
CA PRO A 58 13.63 -15.63 -6.70
C PRO A 58 14.58 -16.72 -7.20
N ALA A 59 14.75 -17.77 -6.39
CA ALA A 59 15.52 -18.97 -6.74
C ALA A 59 14.65 -20.23 -6.58
N ALA A 60 13.64 -20.43 -7.45
CA ALA A 60 12.69 -21.55 -7.40
C ALA A 60 11.91 -21.65 -6.07
N THR A 61 11.79 -20.53 -5.36
CA THR A 61 11.28 -20.43 -3.99
C THR A 61 10.51 -19.12 -3.82
N ASN A 62 10.09 -18.79 -2.60
CA ASN A 62 9.38 -17.55 -2.31
C ASN A 62 10.33 -16.36 -2.51
N LEU A 63 9.94 -15.38 -3.33
CA LEU A 63 10.66 -14.10 -3.40
C LEU A 63 10.36 -13.33 -2.11
N THR A 64 11.34 -13.23 -1.21
CA THR A 64 11.17 -12.51 0.05
C THR A 64 12.01 -11.25 0.01
N VAL A 65 11.39 -10.09 0.16
CA VAL A 65 12.04 -8.77 0.15
C VAL A 65 11.68 -8.02 1.42
N THR A 66 12.69 -7.47 2.10
CA THR A 66 12.53 -6.69 3.33
C THR A 66 13.27 -5.36 3.21
N THR A 67 12.89 -4.35 3.99
CA THR A 67 13.61 -3.08 4.07
C THR A 67 14.42 -2.99 5.36
N ASP A 68 15.51 -2.23 5.34
CA ASP A 68 16.25 -1.82 6.54
C ASP A 68 15.80 -0.43 7.02
N PRO A 69 16.09 -0.06 8.28
CA PRO A 69 15.89 1.30 8.76
C PRO A 69 16.55 2.34 7.84
N LEU A 70 15.84 3.45 7.61
CA LEU A 70 16.25 4.55 6.73
C LEU A 70 16.31 4.20 5.24
N PHE A 71 15.82 3.03 4.83
CA PHE A 71 15.65 2.73 3.42
C PHE A 71 14.70 3.74 2.76
N GLY A 72 15.03 4.13 1.55
CA GLY A 72 14.12 4.83 0.65
C GLY A 72 14.57 4.66 -0.78
N ILE A 73 13.65 4.86 -1.71
CA ILE A 73 13.91 4.79 -3.13
C ILE A 73 13.07 5.83 -3.88
N THR A 74 13.68 6.57 -4.81
CA THR A 74 13.00 7.50 -5.70
C THR A 74 13.51 7.37 -7.13
N THR A 75 12.79 6.65 -7.98
CA THR A 75 13.21 6.42 -9.37
C THR A 75 12.65 7.48 -10.31
N ALA A 76 13.51 8.04 -11.17
CA ALA A 76 13.11 9.03 -12.18
C ALA A 76 12.52 8.41 -13.46
N ALA A 77 12.52 7.08 -13.56
CA ALA A 77 11.91 6.32 -14.65
C ALA A 77 11.53 4.92 -14.14
N GLY A 78 10.45 4.36 -14.67
CA GLY A 78 9.97 3.02 -14.32
C GLY A 78 9.39 2.95 -12.91
N SER A 79 9.14 1.73 -12.43
CA SER A 79 8.66 1.51 -11.06
C SER A 79 9.79 1.67 -10.05
N ALA A 80 9.49 1.90 -8.77
CA ALA A 80 10.54 1.95 -7.74
C ALA A 80 11.06 0.53 -7.46
N ILE A 81 10.14 -0.40 -7.17
CA ILE A 81 10.43 -1.80 -6.90
C ILE A 81 9.53 -2.68 -7.78
N GLU A 82 10.14 -3.64 -8.49
CA GLU A 82 9.45 -4.63 -9.32
C GLU A 82 9.72 -6.04 -8.79
N LEU A 83 8.68 -6.71 -8.29
CA LEU A 83 8.78 -8.05 -7.72
C LEU A 83 8.08 -9.03 -8.67
N LEU A 84 8.87 -9.78 -9.41
CA LEU A 84 8.39 -10.73 -10.40
C LEU A 84 8.91 -12.12 -10.06
N ASN A 85 8.05 -13.13 -10.11
CA ASN A 85 8.47 -14.53 -10.06
C ASN A 85 7.96 -15.31 -11.28
N ALA A 86 8.54 -16.48 -11.52
CA ALA A 86 8.19 -17.38 -12.61
C ALA A 86 7.22 -18.47 -12.16
N VAL A 87 6.63 -19.17 -13.13
CA VAL A 87 5.73 -20.33 -12.89
C VAL A 87 6.36 -21.48 -12.12
N THR A 88 7.69 -21.54 -12.07
CA THR A 88 8.45 -22.53 -11.30
C THR A 88 8.73 -22.11 -9.86
N ASP A 89 8.40 -20.86 -9.50
CA ASP A 89 8.56 -20.33 -8.15
C ASP A 89 7.30 -20.57 -7.30
N THR A 90 7.34 -20.12 -6.06
CA THR A 90 6.19 -20.23 -5.14
C THR A 90 5.48 -18.88 -5.00
N GLY A 91 5.71 -18.13 -3.94
CA GLY A 91 5.03 -16.85 -3.69
C GLY A 91 5.93 -15.63 -3.80
N ILE A 92 5.37 -14.48 -3.41
CA ILE A 92 6.09 -13.23 -3.20
C ILE A 92 5.72 -12.66 -1.83
N THR A 93 6.71 -12.20 -1.08
CA THR A 93 6.54 -11.54 0.21
C THR A 93 7.37 -10.26 0.24
N PHE A 94 6.73 -9.12 0.43
CA PHE A 94 7.39 -7.84 0.66
C PHE A 94 7.01 -7.31 2.04
N VAL A 95 8.00 -6.91 2.84
CA VAL A 95 7.79 -6.33 4.17
C VAL A 95 8.62 -5.06 4.33
N ASP A 96 7.93 -3.93 4.48
CA ASP A 96 8.50 -2.67 4.92
C ASP A 96 7.95 -2.26 6.29
N ASP A 97 8.67 -2.58 7.36
CA ASP A 97 8.34 -2.16 8.74
C ASP A 97 9.11 -0.90 9.17
N ASN A 98 9.79 -0.23 8.24
CA ASN A 98 10.72 0.86 8.53
C ASN A 98 10.24 2.23 8.04
N SER A 99 8.96 2.34 7.70
CA SER A 99 8.35 3.56 7.16
C SER A 99 9.12 4.13 5.96
N SER A 100 9.54 3.25 5.05
CA SER A 100 10.37 3.62 3.91
C SER A 100 9.62 4.55 2.95
N ILE A 101 10.33 5.48 2.32
CA ILE A 101 9.75 6.28 1.23
C ILE A 101 10.02 5.54 -0.08
N ILE A 102 8.95 5.02 -0.71
CA ILE A 102 9.05 4.24 -1.95
C ILE A 102 8.33 5.03 -3.05
N SER A 103 9.08 5.64 -3.96
CA SER A 103 8.52 6.47 -5.02
C SER A 103 9.05 6.04 -6.39
N GLY A 104 8.14 5.70 -7.31
CA GLY A 104 8.49 5.40 -8.70
C GLY A 104 7.83 6.37 -9.67
N ASP A 105 8.55 6.72 -10.76
CA ASP A 105 7.98 7.54 -11.85
C ASP A 105 6.71 6.90 -12.41
N TRP A 106 6.71 5.57 -12.58
CA TRP A 106 5.57 4.81 -13.06
C TRP A 106 4.69 4.33 -11.90
N SER A 107 5.13 3.26 -11.23
CA SER A 107 4.48 2.69 -10.06
C SER A 107 5.40 2.68 -8.84
N GLY A 108 4.86 2.86 -7.63
CA GLY A 108 5.69 2.78 -6.41
C GLY A 108 6.19 1.35 -6.17
N LEU A 109 5.25 0.41 -6.13
CA LEU A 109 5.52 -1.01 -6.01
C LEU A 109 4.70 -1.78 -7.06
N SER A 110 5.38 -2.59 -7.88
CA SER A 110 4.76 -3.44 -8.90
C SER A 110 5.09 -4.91 -8.63
N VAL A 111 4.07 -5.75 -8.51
CA VAL A 111 4.22 -7.15 -8.08
C VAL A 111 3.45 -8.08 -9.01
N HIS A 112 4.13 -9.10 -9.52
CA HIS A 112 3.55 -10.11 -10.40
C HIS A 112 3.96 -11.51 -9.97
N ASN A 113 3.02 -12.26 -9.39
CA ASN A 113 3.23 -13.64 -8.98
C ASN A 113 2.64 -14.60 -10.02
N SER A 114 3.54 -15.23 -10.78
CA SER A 114 3.22 -16.35 -11.68
C SER A 114 3.44 -17.72 -11.03
N GLY A 115 4.02 -17.78 -9.83
CA GLY A 115 4.28 -19.00 -9.10
C GLY A 115 3.04 -19.59 -8.42
N THR A 116 3.25 -20.70 -7.71
CA THR A 116 2.15 -21.51 -7.12
C THR A 116 1.72 -21.07 -5.72
N GLY A 117 2.39 -20.07 -5.14
CA GLY A 117 2.18 -19.61 -3.76
C GLY A 117 1.34 -18.34 -3.66
N ALA A 118 1.22 -17.83 -2.44
CA ALA A 118 0.53 -16.58 -2.14
C ALA A 118 1.42 -15.35 -2.38
N THR A 119 0.79 -14.20 -2.53
CA THR A 119 1.45 -12.89 -2.52
C THR A 119 1.05 -12.12 -1.27
N SER A 120 2.03 -11.60 -0.53
CA SER A 120 1.79 -10.79 0.67
C SER A 120 2.67 -9.54 0.66
N ILE A 121 2.03 -8.37 0.70
CA ILE A 121 2.68 -7.07 0.75
C ILE A 121 2.30 -6.40 2.07
N THR A 122 3.30 -6.05 2.87
CA THR A 122 3.13 -5.23 4.07
C THR A 122 4.03 -4.00 3.95
N THR A 123 3.47 -2.81 4.09
CA THR A 123 4.24 -1.56 4.10
C THR A 123 3.73 -0.61 5.16
N SER A 124 4.65 -0.09 5.96
CA SER A 124 4.42 0.98 6.93
C SER A 124 4.78 2.35 6.38
N GLY A 125 5.53 2.39 5.27
CA GLY A 125 5.99 3.60 4.62
C GLY A 125 5.07 4.12 3.53
N ALA A 126 5.34 5.36 3.11
CA ALA A 126 4.62 5.98 2.02
C ALA A 126 5.04 5.37 0.67
N VAL A 127 4.06 4.97 -0.13
CA VAL A 127 4.28 4.39 -1.47
C VAL A 127 3.61 5.25 -2.53
N THR A 128 4.40 5.74 -3.48
CA THR A 128 3.93 6.68 -4.52
C THR A 128 4.26 6.17 -5.93
N GLY A 129 3.24 6.05 -6.77
CA GLY A 129 3.37 5.95 -8.21
C GLY A 129 3.02 7.30 -8.85
N ILE A 130 4.01 7.98 -9.43
CA ILE A 130 3.84 9.38 -9.87
C ILE A 130 2.92 9.47 -11.10
N ARG A 131 2.92 8.46 -11.96
CA ARG A 131 2.17 8.50 -13.23
C ARG A 131 1.12 7.40 -13.37
N GLU A 132 1.23 6.33 -12.59
CA GLU A 132 0.33 5.18 -12.71
C GLU A 132 -0.24 4.75 -11.35
N ILE A 133 0.30 3.73 -10.70
CA ILE A 133 -0.30 3.10 -9.52
C ILE A 133 0.64 3.19 -8.31
N GLY A 134 0.10 3.47 -7.12
CA GLY A 134 0.89 3.41 -5.88
C GLY A 134 1.42 1.99 -5.63
N ILE A 135 0.49 1.04 -5.40
CA ILE A 135 0.77 -0.39 -5.24
C ILE A 135 -0.05 -1.19 -6.24
N SER A 136 0.62 -1.90 -7.15
CA SER A 136 0.01 -2.81 -8.14
C SER A 136 0.42 -4.24 -7.83
N VAL A 137 -0.57 -5.12 -7.59
CA VAL A 137 -0.31 -6.54 -7.25
C VAL A 137 -1.18 -7.46 -8.10
N GLU A 138 -0.54 -8.39 -8.81
CA GLU A 138 -1.23 -9.37 -9.63
C GLU A 138 -0.77 -10.80 -9.31
N ASN A 139 -1.74 -11.69 -9.12
CA ASN A 139 -1.56 -13.14 -9.05
C ASN A 139 -2.10 -13.78 -10.34
N ARG A 140 -1.32 -14.66 -10.96
CA ARG A 140 -1.76 -15.51 -12.08
C ARG A 140 -2.54 -16.73 -11.61
N SER A 141 -3.03 -17.51 -12.58
CA SER A 141 -3.88 -18.68 -12.39
C SER A 141 -3.33 -19.74 -11.44
N GLU A 142 -2.02 -19.87 -11.37
CA GLU A 142 -1.32 -20.87 -10.55
C GLU A 142 -1.20 -20.43 -9.09
N ALA A 143 -1.29 -19.13 -8.81
CA ALA A 143 -1.12 -18.57 -7.47
C ALA A 143 -2.35 -18.81 -6.58
N THR A 144 -2.22 -18.47 -5.30
CA THR A 144 -3.29 -18.65 -4.31
C THR A 144 -3.84 -17.31 -3.81
N ASP A 145 -3.51 -16.93 -2.58
CA ASP A 145 -4.01 -15.73 -1.91
C ASP A 145 -3.22 -14.49 -2.34
N LEU A 146 -3.88 -13.33 -2.31
CA LEU A 146 -3.28 -12.03 -2.54
C LEU A 146 -3.62 -11.14 -1.34
N SER A 147 -2.62 -10.68 -0.60
CA SER A 147 -2.79 -9.79 0.55
C SER A 147 -1.96 -8.51 0.40
N VAL A 148 -2.59 -7.36 0.64
CA VAL A 148 -1.94 -6.06 0.77
C VAL A 148 -2.33 -5.43 2.10
N THR A 149 -1.35 -5.08 2.92
CA THR A 149 -1.51 -4.30 4.15
C THR A 149 -0.68 -3.03 4.03
N ALA A 150 -1.34 -1.87 3.91
CA ALA A 150 -0.69 -0.58 3.79
C ALA A 150 -1.02 0.30 5.00
N ALA A 151 -0.06 0.44 5.90
CA ALA A 151 -0.17 1.32 7.05
C ALA A 151 0.27 2.76 6.76
N GLY A 152 1.18 2.94 5.80
CA GLY A 152 1.54 4.26 5.25
C GLY A 152 0.62 4.70 4.11
N ASP A 153 0.72 5.97 3.73
CA ASP A 153 -0.08 6.53 2.64
C ASP A 153 0.34 5.96 1.28
N VAL A 154 -0.65 5.60 0.46
CA VAL A 154 -0.47 5.07 -0.89
C VAL A 154 -1.09 6.01 -1.89
N THR A 155 -0.26 6.56 -2.78
CA THR A 155 -0.67 7.54 -3.78
C THR A 155 -0.39 7.01 -5.19
N GLY A 156 -1.38 7.07 -6.06
CA GLY A 156 -1.21 6.86 -7.51
C GLY A 156 -1.99 7.88 -8.32
N VAL A 157 -1.81 7.86 -9.64
CA VAL A 157 -2.65 8.64 -10.56
C VAL A 157 -3.87 7.81 -10.96
N HIS A 158 -3.63 6.61 -11.47
CA HIS A 158 -4.67 5.69 -11.91
C HIS A 158 -5.33 4.99 -10.72
N SER A 159 -4.54 4.42 -9.80
CA SER A 159 -5.08 3.86 -8.56
C SER A 159 -4.09 4.00 -7.41
N GLY A 160 -4.59 4.19 -6.19
CA GLY A 160 -3.74 4.12 -5.01
C GLY A 160 -3.26 2.68 -4.85
N ILE A 161 -4.21 1.78 -4.63
CA ILE A 161 -3.96 0.34 -4.55
C ILE A 161 -4.78 -0.39 -5.62
N TYR A 162 -4.12 -1.22 -6.41
CA TYR A 162 -4.74 -2.10 -7.39
C TYR A 162 -4.32 -3.54 -7.12
N THR A 163 -5.32 -4.43 -7.04
CA THR A 163 -5.11 -5.87 -6.86
C THR A 163 -5.91 -6.67 -7.88
N ARG A 164 -5.27 -7.69 -8.46
CA ARG A 164 -5.90 -8.62 -9.40
C ARG A 164 -5.49 -10.05 -9.08
N ASN A 165 -6.43 -10.87 -8.62
CA ASN A 165 -6.20 -12.29 -8.36
C ASN A 165 -6.88 -13.16 -9.43
N GLU A 166 -6.07 -13.84 -10.26
CA GLU A 166 -6.53 -14.89 -11.18
C GLU A 166 -6.37 -16.29 -10.58
N GLY A 167 -5.79 -16.41 -9.38
CA GLY A 167 -5.46 -17.65 -8.72
C GLY A 167 -6.66 -18.39 -8.12
N THR A 168 -6.40 -19.14 -7.05
CA THR A 168 -7.42 -19.98 -6.38
C THR A 168 -7.85 -19.47 -5.00
N GLY A 169 -7.16 -18.45 -4.48
CA GLY A 169 -7.35 -17.96 -3.12
C GLY A 169 -8.15 -16.66 -2.99
N THR A 170 -8.10 -16.10 -1.79
CA THR A 170 -8.78 -14.86 -1.40
C THR A 170 -7.93 -13.63 -1.72
N THR A 171 -8.57 -12.54 -2.11
CA THR A 171 -7.95 -11.21 -2.20
C THR A 171 -8.28 -10.41 -0.94
N THR A 172 -7.27 -10.00 -0.18
CA THR A 172 -7.43 -9.17 1.03
C THR A 172 -6.66 -7.86 0.90
N VAL A 173 -7.34 -6.73 1.09
CA VAL A 173 -6.71 -5.40 1.15
C VAL A 173 -7.04 -4.76 2.49
N THR A 174 -6.03 -4.40 3.26
CA THR A 174 -6.18 -3.63 4.51
C THR A 174 -5.39 -2.35 4.42
N THR A 175 -6.01 -1.21 4.70
CA THR A 175 -5.31 0.08 4.74
C THR A 175 -5.59 0.80 6.05
N THR A 176 -4.56 1.33 6.70
CA THR A 176 -4.72 2.31 7.78
C THR A 176 -4.20 3.68 7.38
N GLY A 177 -3.28 3.72 6.42
CA GLY A 177 -2.92 4.95 5.70
C GLY A 177 -3.96 5.30 4.65
N THR A 178 -3.81 6.49 4.08
CA THR A 178 -4.67 6.99 3.01
C THR A 178 -4.38 6.24 1.71
N ALA A 179 -5.42 5.85 0.95
CA ALA A 179 -5.26 5.37 -0.42
C ALA A 179 -5.87 6.39 -1.39
N PHE A 180 -5.02 7.08 -2.15
CA PHE A 180 -5.42 8.21 -2.98
C PHE A 180 -5.10 7.96 -4.47
N ALA A 181 -6.06 8.28 -5.33
CA ALA A 181 -5.88 8.35 -6.77
C ALA A 181 -6.59 9.56 -7.38
N THR A 182 -5.90 10.24 -8.30
CA THR A 182 -6.48 11.42 -8.99
C THR A 182 -7.46 11.06 -10.10
N ASP A 183 -7.27 9.94 -10.79
CA ASP A 183 -8.02 9.58 -12.01
C ASP A 183 -9.11 8.54 -11.73
N ASN A 184 -8.76 7.32 -11.29
CA ASN A 184 -9.75 6.26 -11.10
C ASN A 184 -10.02 5.91 -9.63
N PHE A 185 -9.22 5.04 -9.03
CA PHE A 185 -9.64 4.30 -7.84
C PHE A 185 -8.73 4.53 -6.65
N GLY A 186 -9.27 4.90 -5.49
CA GLY A 186 -8.47 4.88 -4.24
C GLY A 186 -7.98 3.44 -3.99
N ILE A 187 -8.92 2.50 -3.95
CA ILE A 187 -8.67 1.06 -3.90
C ILE A 187 -9.46 0.35 -5.00
N SER A 188 -8.80 -0.53 -5.76
CA SER A 188 -9.41 -1.42 -6.75
C SER A 188 -8.99 -2.87 -6.48
N ALA A 189 -9.97 -3.73 -6.25
CA ALA A 189 -9.75 -5.17 -6.09
C ALA A 189 -10.57 -5.97 -7.10
N ARG A 190 -9.91 -6.90 -7.78
CA ARG A 190 -10.55 -7.77 -8.76
C ARG A 190 -10.13 -9.22 -8.55
N SER A 191 -11.11 -10.11 -8.49
CA SER A 191 -10.90 -11.55 -8.48
C SER A 191 -11.58 -12.17 -9.69
N ILE A 192 -10.90 -13.10 -10.36
CA ILE A 192 -11.41 -13.76 -11.57
C ILE A 192 -11.13 -15.27 -11.51
N GLY A 193 -11.84 -16.03 -12.36
CA GLY A 193 -11.60 -17.46 -12.51
C GLY A 193 -11.97 -18.24 -11.25
N THR A 194 -11.00 -18.91 -10.64
CA THR A 194 -11.21 -19.74 -9.46
C THR A 194 -10.95 -19.03 -8.13
N ALA A 195 -10.58 -17.75 -8.16
CA ALA A 195 -10.39 -16.96 -6.95
C ALA A 195 -11.69 -16.93 -6.13
N THR A 196 -11.58 -16.83 -4.81
CA THR A 196 -12.73 -16.95 -3.91
C THR A 196 -13.26 -15.58 -3.51
N ASP A 197 -12.85 -15.09 -2.35
CA ASP A 197 -13.42 -13.90 -1.73
C ASP A 197 -12.61 -12.65 -2.08
N ILE A 198 -13.30 -11.50 -2.10
CA ILE A 198 -12.66 -10.19 -1.97
C ILE A 198 -13.00 -9.62 -0.61
N ILE A 199 -11.98 -9.28 0.18
CA ILE A 199 -12.11 -8.66 1.50
C ILE A 199 -11.34 -7.34 1.50
N ILE A 200 -12.03 -6.22 1.63
CA ILE A 200 -11.43 -4.89 1.75
C ILE A 200 -11.75 -4.33 3.12
N ASN A 201 -10.72 -3.95 3.87
CA ASN A 201 -10.84 -3.29 5.18
C ASN A 201 -10.06 -1.97 5.16
N ALA A 202 -10.74 -0.90 4.74
CA ALA A 202 -10.17 0.43 4.59
C ALA A 202 -10.43 1.27 5.84
N GLN A 203 -9.42 1.37 6.69
CA GLN A 203 -9.49 2.15 7.93
C GLN A 203 -9.07 3.60 7.72
N GLY A 204 -8.07 3.84 6.87
CA GLY A 204 -7.70 5.17 6.40
C GLY A 204 -8.63 5.68 5.30
N ASP A 205 -8.49 6.96 4.95
CA ASP A 205 -9.30 7.58 3.90
C ASP A 205 -8.96 6.99 2.53
N THR A 206 -9.98 6.79 1.71
CA THR A 206 -9.87 6.23 0.35
C THR A 206 -10.53 7.21 -0.61
N THR A 207 -9.74 7.79 -1.51
CA THR A 207 -10.24 8.77 -2.49
C THR A 207 -9.79 8.38 -3.88
N GLY A 208 -10.75 8.26 -4.80
CA GLY A 208 -10.50 8.07 -6.22
C GLY A 208 -11.19 9.15 -7.05
N GLY A 209 -10.60 9.53 -8.18
CA GLY A 209 -11.24 10.43 -9.15
C GLY A 209 -12.56 9.88 -9.71
N LEU A 210 -12.69 8.56 -9.81
CA LEU A 210 -13.90 7.87 -10.22
C LEU A 210 -14.62 7.22 -9.04
N VAL A 211 -13.97 6.25 -8.36
CA VAL A 211 -14.54 5.53 -7.21
C VAL A 211 -13.56 5.49 -6.05
N GLY A 212 -14.04 5.70 -4.82
CA GLY A 212 -13.19 5.59 -3.62
C GLY A 212 -12.69 4.15 -3.42
N VAL A 213 -13.63 3.22 -3.28
CA VAL A 213 -13.36 1.77 -3.16
C VAL A 213 -14.18 0.98 -4.17
N ILE A 214 -13.51 0.21 -5.04
CA ILE A 214 -14.16 -0.70 -5.98
C ILE A 214 -13.73 -2.15 -5.76
N ALA A 215 -14.70 -3.06 -5.68
CA ALA A 215 -14.48 -4.51 -5.68
C ALA A 215 -15.28 -5.18 -6.80
N ARG A 216 -14.60 -6.00 -7.60
CA ARG A 216 -15.23 -6.78 -8.68
C ARG A 216 -14.87 -8.25 -8.55
N ASN A 217 -15.80 -9.06 -8.05
CA ASN A 217 -15.62 -10.49 -7.91
C ASN A 217 -16.29 -11.24 -9.08
N GLU A 218 -15.47 -11.84 -9.93
CA GLU A 218 -15.86 -12.74 -11.03
C GLU A 218 -15.46 -14.19 -10.72
N GLY A 219 -15.11 -14.46 -9.46
CA GLY A 219 -14.73 -15.76 -8.94
C GLY A 219 -15.92 -16.55 -8.36
N THR A 220 -15.66 -17.28 -7.28
CA THR A 220 -16.63 -18.21 -6.68
C THR A 220 -17.07 -17.84 -5.26
N GLY A 221 -16.38 -16.91 -4.60
CA GLY A 221 -16.68 -16.48 -3.24
C GLY A 221 -17.52 -15.20 -3.16
N GLY A 222 -17.56 -14.62 -1.98
CA GLY A 222 -18.27 -13.37 -1.68
C GLY A 222 -17.38 -12.12 -1.80
N THR A 223 -18.00 -10.97 -1.62
CA THR A 223 -17.32 -9.68 -1.52
C THR A 223 -17.71 -9.03 -0.18
N SER A 224 -16.70 -8.69 0.63
CA SER A 224 -16.87 -7.95 1.88
C SER A 224 -16.06 -6.66 1.83
N ILE A 225 -16.71 -5.52 2.03
CA ILE A 225 -16.06 -4.21 2.13
C ILE A 225 -16.43 -3.60 3.47
N THR A 226 -15.44 -3.25 4.27
CA THR A 226 -15.59 -2.44 5.46
C THR A 226 -14.76 -1.16 5.31
N THR A 227 -15.40 0.00 5.49
CA THR A 227 -14.71 1.29 5.50
C THR A 227 -14.97 1.98 6.83
N THR A 228 -13.92 2.40 7.54
CA THR A 228 -14.06 3.24 8.75
C THR A 228 -13.59 4.68 8.51
N GLY A 229 -12.65 4.88 7.59
CA GLY A 229 -12.31 6.19 7.04
C GLY A 229 -13.31 6.65 5.98
N LEU A 230 -13.06 7.83 5.42
CA LEU A 230 -13.80 8.34 4.27
C LEU A 230 -13.63 7.40 3.06
N ALA A 231 -14.70 7.14 2.33
CA ALA A 231 -14.68 6.50 1.01
C ALA A 231 -15.28 7.42 -0.04
N ALA A 232 -14.44 8.13 -0.78
CA ALA A 232 -14.82 9.18 -1.71
C ALA A 232 -14.50 8.83 -3.17
N GLY A 233 -15.53 8.81 -4.02
CA GLY A 233 -15.38 8.86 -5.47
C GLY A 233 -15.81 10.22 -5.98
N VAL A 234 -14.91 10.94 -6.66
CA VAL A 234 -15.19 12.32 -7.07
C VAL A 234 -16.30 12.38 -8.12
N SER A 235 -16.29 11.47 -9.11
CA SER A 235 -17.23 11.52 -10.24
C SER A 235 -18.31 10.42 -10.25
N ASP A 236 -18.13 9.32 -9.51
CA ASP A 236 -19.10 8.20 -9.52
C ASP A 236 -19.43 7.68 -8.11
N TYR A 237 -18.89 6.54 -7.68
CA TYR A 237 -19.26 5.89 -6.42
C TYR A 237 -18.30 6.22 -5.26
N GLY A 238 -18.80 6.43 -4.04
CA GLY A 238 -17.94 6.34 -2.85
C GLY A 238 -17.38 4.92 -2.70
N ILE A 239 -18.31 3.96 -2.68
CA ILE A 239 -18.03 2.51 -2.62
C ILE A 239 -18.86 1.80 -3.68
N PHE A 240 -18.22 0.93 -4.48
CA PHE A 240 -18.90 0.07 -5.44
C PHE A 240 -18.43 -1.38 -5.35
N ALA A 241 -19.37 -2.31 -5.13
CA ALA A 241 -19.10 -3.75 -5.20
C ALA A 241 -19.92 -4.40 -6.31
N ARG A 242 -19.30 -5.31 -7.05
CA ARG A 242 -19.97 -6.12 -8.06
C ARG A 242 -19.52 -7.57 -8.03
N ASN A 243 -20.47 -8.47 -7.82
CA ASN A 243 -20.31 -9.89 -8.06
C ASN A 243 -20.82 -10.23 -9.47
N ILE A 244 -20.22 -11.23 -10.11
CA ILE A 244 -20.59 -11.71 -11.44
C ILE A 244 -20.43 -13.23 -11.49
N GLY A 245 -21.31 -13.90 -12.22
CA GLY A 245 -21.18 -15.32 -12.50
C GLY A 245 -21.52 -16.17 -11.26
N THR A 246 -20.52 -16.81 -10.68
CA THR A 246 -20.66 -17.73 -9.54
C THR A 246 -20.37 -17.11 -8.19
N ALA A 247 -19.97 -15.84 -8.14
CA ALA A 247 -19.75 -15.13 -6.90
C ALA A 247 -21.06 -15.02 -6.09
N THR A 248 -20.95 -15.06 -4.76
CA THR A 248 -22.10 -15.33 -3.86
C THR A 248 -22.70 -14.06 -3.28
N ASP A 249 -22.17 -13.56 -2.18
CA ASP A 249 -22.76 -12.47 -1.40
C ASP A 249 -21.97 -11.18 -1.54
N ILE A 250 -22.64 -10.05 -1.34
CA ILE A 250 -21.99 -8.74 -1.17
C ILE A 250 -22.39 -8.20 0.20
N ILE A 251 -21.39 -7.90 1.02
CA ILE A 251 -21.55 -7.23 2.31
C ILE A 251 -20.74 -5.93 2.26
N ILE A 252 -21.41 -4.79 2.43
CA ILE A 252 -20.77 -3.48 2.57
C ILE A 252 -21.12 -2.90 3.93
N ASN A 253 -20.10 -2.64 4.73
CA ASN A 253 -20.19 -2.00 6.04
C ASN A 253 -19.45 -0.66 6.02
N ALA A 254 -20.13 0.40 5.58
CA ALA A 254 -19.61 1.75 5.60
C ALA A 254 -19.86 2.39 6.98
N GLN A 255 -18.83 2.41 7.81
CA GLN A 255 -18.85 3.03 9.14
C GLN A 255 -18.40 4.50 9.09
N GLY A 256 -17.50 4.82 8.16
CA GLY A 256 -17.15 6.19 7.77
C GLY A 256 -18.05 6.73 6.66
N ASP A 257 -17.87 8.01 6.30
CA ASP A 257 -18.61 8.64 5.21
C ASP A 257 -18.31 7.96 3.87
N ALA A 258 -19.36 7.69 3.08
CA ALA A 258 -19.23 7.20 1.71
C ALA A 258 -19.83 8.22 0.74
N THR A 259 -18.98 8.95 0.03
CA THR A 259 -19.38 10.07 -0.83
C THR A 259 -19.04 9.78 -2.29
N GLY A 260 -20.06 9.65 -3.14
CA GLY A 260 -19.88 9.58 -4.58
C GLY A 260 -20.42 10.83 -5.26
N GLY A 261 -19.75 11.31 -6.31
CA GLY A 261 -20.32 12.33 -7.20
C GLY A 261 -21.66 11.91 -7.81
N GLY A 262 -21.86 10.60 -8.00
CA GLY A 262 -23.13 9.99 -8.37
C GLY A 262 -23.83 9.29 -7.21
N VAL A 263 -23.19 8.30 -6.60
CA VAL A 263 -23.81 7.43 -5.58
C VAL A 263 -22.85 7.16 -4.42
N GLY A 264 -23.29 7.33 -3.17
CA GLY A 264 -22.44 7.03 -2.01
C GLY A 264 -21.98 5.57 -1.96
N VAL A 265 -22.94 4.63 -1.96
CA VAL A 265 -22.68 3.19 -1.91
C VAL A 265 -23.53 2.45 -2.94
N GLY A 266 -22.90 1.60 -3.75
CA GLY A 266 -23.57 0.75 -4.74
C GLY A 266 -23.11 -0.70 -4.65
N ALA A 267 -24.06 -1.63 -4.74
CA ALA A 267 -23.81 -3.06 -4.80
C ALA A 267 -24.59 -3.69 -5.96
N ARG A 268 -23.97 -4.61 -6.70
CA ARG A 268 -24.62 -5.40 -7.75
C ARG A 268 -24.21 -6.86 -7.63
N ASN A 269 -25.16 -7.71 -7.26
CA ASN A 269 -24.99 -9.15 -7.20
C ASN A 269 -25.67 -9.80 -8.40
#